data_AF-A0A931Q2P7-F1
#
_entry.id   AF-A0A931Q2P7-F1
#
_cell.length_a   1.000
_cell.length_b   1.000
_cell.length_c   1.000
_cell.angle_alpha   90.00
_cell.angle_beta   90.00
_cell.angle_gamma   90.00
#
_symmetry.space_group_name_H-M   'P 1'
#
loop_
_entity.id
_entity.type
_entity.pdbx_description
1 polymer ?
#
loop_
_entity_poly.entity_id
_entity_poly.type
_entity_poly.pdbx_seq_one_letter_code
_entity_poly.pdbx_strand_id
1 'polypeptide(L)' 'VGYDMNKLAIIGVDRPKVSITPLCMALGLKKTPTIIVFKNGKEVGRVEEYGKYGIVDQELTEIFTKAK' A
#
# COMPACT_ATOMS: atom_id res chain seq x y z
N VAL A 1 15.28 -15.94 -3.72
CA VAL A 1 14.93 -15.53 -2.33
C VAL A 1 13.65 -14.72 -2.41
N GLY A 2 12.63 -15.06 -1.62
CA GLY A 2 11.30 -14.43 -1.67
C GLY A 2 11.12 -13.33 -0.61
N TYR A 3 9.98 -12.64 -0.66
CA TYR A 3 9.57 -11.66 0.36
C TYR A 3 9.08 -12.39 1.63
N ASP A 4 9.38 -11.84 2.80
CA ASP A 4 8.88 -12.37 4.09
C ASP A 4 7.39 -12.06 4.23
N MET A 5 6.57 -13.09 4.05
CA MET A 5 5.11 -12.96 4.03
C MET A 5 4.52 -12.48 5.36
N ASN A 6 5.24 -12.61 6.48
CA ASN A 6 4.79 -12.06 7.77
C ASN A 6 4.78 -10.52 7.78
N LYS A 7 5.46 -9.88 6.83
CA LYS A 7 5.49 -8.43 6.64
C LYS A 7 4.42 -7.94 5.66
N LEU A 8 3.64 -8.85 5.06
CA LEU A 8 2.57 -8.52 4.13
C LEU A 8 1.21 -8.59 4.83
N ALA A 9 0.45 -7.51 4.74
CA ALA A 9 -0.96 -7.50 5.11
C ALA A 9 -1.81 -7.24 3.85
N ILE A 10 -2.80 -8.11 3.60
CA ILE A 10 -3.77 -7.94 2.52
C ILE A 10 -5.14 -7.73 3.15
N ILE A 11 -5.80 -6.64 2.77
CA ILE A 11 -7.11 -6.27 3.30
C ILE A 11 -8.07 -6.17 2.12
N GLY A 12 -9.10 -7.02 2.14
CA GLY A 12 -10.24 -6.89 1.25
C GLY A 12 -11.14 -5.74 1.71
N VAL A 13 -11.60 -4.93 0.76
CA VAL A 13 -12.52 -3.82 1.01
C VAL A 13 -13.75 -3.94 0.12
N ASP A 14 -14.90 -3.49 0.60
CA ASP A 14 -16.12 -3.40 -0.21
C ASP A 14 -16.02 -2.25 -1.22
N ARG A 15 -16.94 -2.17 -2.19
CA ARG A 15 -16.99 -1.08 -3.20
C ARG A 15 -16.88 0.35 -2.62
N PRO A 16 -17.51 0.69 -1.47
CA PRO A 16 -17.32 1.99 -0.82
C PRO A 16 -15.96 2.17 -0.12
N LYS A 17 -15.05 1.20 -0.25
CA LYS A 17 -13.66 1.21 0.28
C LYS A 17 -13.59 1.19 1.80
N VAL A 18 -14.61 0.60 2.39
CA VAL A 18 -14.68 0.28 3.81
C VAL A 18 -14.22 -1.16 4.01
N SER A 19 -13.60 -1.42 5.16
CA SER A 19 -13.30 -2.78 5.61
C SER A 19 -14.03 -3.02 6.92
N ILE A 20 -14.08 -4.28 7.39
CA ILE A 20 -14.63 -4.65 8.70
C ILE A 20 -13.99 -3.82 9.83
N THR A 21 -12.73 -3.43 9.65
CA THR A 21 -12.01 -2.56 10.57
C THR A 21 -11.96 -1.12 10.05
N PRO A 22 -11.87 -0.10 10.94
CA PRO A 22 -11.75 1.30 10.52
C PRO A 22 -10.39 1.63 9.91
N LEU A 23 -9.50 0.64 9.71
CA LEU A 23 -8.15 0.83 9.21
C LEU A 23 -8.12 1.52 7.84
N CYS A 24 -8.95 1.11 6.88
CA CYS A 24 -9.01 1.76 5.56
C CYS A 24 -9.42 3.23 5.64
N MET A 25 -10.32 3.58 6.56
CA MET A 25 -10.70 4.97 6.81
C MET A 25 -9.55 5.74 7.48
N ALA A 26 -8.91 5.15 8.50
CA ALA A 26 -7.78 5.76 9.20
C ALA A 26 -6.57 6.00 8.28
N LEU A 27 -6.36 5.14 7.29
CA LEU A 27 -5.31 5.27 6.26
C LEU A 27 -5.70 6.22 5.12
N GLY A 28 -6.92 6.77 5.14
CA GLY A 28 -7.43 7.71 4.15
C GLY A 28 -7.57 7.08 2.76
N LEU A 29 -7.94 5.81 2.68
CA LEU A 29 -7.97 5.04 1.44
C LEU A 29 -9.16 5.47 0.56
N LYS A 30 -8.86 6.11 -0.58
CA LYS A 30 -9.88 6.67 -1.50
C LYS A 30 -10.02 5.90 -2.81
N LYS A 31 -8.99 5.13 -3.17
CA LYS A 31 -8.85 4.46 -4.47
C LYS A 31 -8.43 3.01 -4.28
N THR A 32 -8.77 2.15 -5.24
CA THR A 32 -8.49 0.72 -5.18
C THR A 32 -8.10 0.20 -6.58
N PRO A 33 -7.06 -0.64 -6.71
CA PRO A 33 -6.16 -1.12 -5.65
C PRO A 33 -5.28 0.00 -5.05
N THR A 34 -4.81 -0.15 -3.82
CA THR A 34 -3.81 0.75 -3.20
C THR A 34 -2.82 -0.09 -2.39
N ILE A 35 -1.53 0.14 -2.59
CA ILE A 35 -0.44 -0.51 -1.86
C ILE A 35 0.24 0.54 -1.00
N ILE A 36 0.35 0.33 0.31
CA ILE A 36 0.97 1.26 1.24
C ILE A 36 2.18 0.59 1.86
N VAL A 37 3.32 1.29 1.86
CA VAL A 37 4.57 0.81 2.45
C VAL A 37 4.79 1.51 3.79
N PHE A 38 5.00 0.70 4.82
CA PHE A 38 5.36 1.17 6.16
C PHE A 38 6.79 0.79 6.51
N LYS A 39 7.50 1.69 7.20
CA LYS A 39 8.78 1.42 7.86
C LYS A 39 8.70 1.95 9.29
N ASN A 40 8.97 1.09 10.27
CA ASN A 40 8.94 1.43 11.70
C ASN A 40 7.64 2.13 12.15
N GLY A 41 6.50 1.64 11.67
CA GLY A 41 5.17 2.18 12.01
C GLY A 41 4.78 3.49 11.30
N LYS A 42 5.66 4.04 10.44
CA LYS A 42 5.37 5.22 9.63
C LYS A 42 5.19 4.85 8.16
N GLU A 43 4.20 5.45 7.52
CA GLU A 43 4.04 5.35 6.07
C GLU A 43 5.20 6.06 5.36
N VAL A 44 5.87 5.35 4.46
CA VAL A 44 6.98 5.89 3.65
C VAL A 44 6.57 6.14 2.19
N GLY A 45 5.43 5.60 1.77
CA GLY A 45 4.86 5.84 0.46
C GLY A 45 3.69 4.91 0.16
N ARG A 46 2.93 5.24 -0.88
CA ARG A 46 1.84 4.42 -1.39
C ARG A 46 1.74 4.50 -2.91
N VAL A 47 1.21 3.46 -3.53
CA VAL A 47 0.85 3.39 -4.95
C VAL A 47 -0.66 3.22 -5.02
N GLU A 48 -1.35 4.13 -5.70
CA GLU A 48 -2.81 4.09 -5.89
C GLU A 48 -3.16 3.72 -7.34
N GLU A 49 -4.09 2.79 -7.51
CA GLU A 49 -4.60 2.26 -8.79
C GLU A 49 -3.48 1.73 -9.69
N TYR A 50 -3.18 2.43 -10.78
CA TYR A 50 -2.15 2.09 -11.75
C TYR A 50 -0.81 2.78 -11.44
N GLY A 51 -0.77 3.60 -10.38
CA GLY A 51 0.35 4.45 -10.09
C GLY A 51 0.55 5.57 -11.12
N LYS A 52 1.66 6.29 -10.99
CA LYS A 52 2.13 7.33 -11.92
C LYS A 52 2.58 6.79 -13.27
N TYR A 53 3.22 5.62 -13.30
CA TYR A 53 3.85 5.08 -14.52
C TYR A 53 3.05 3.94 -15.16
N GLY A 54 1.95 3.49 -14.53
CA GLY A 54 1.25 2.27 -14.94
C GLY A 54 1.96 0.99 -14.51
N ILE A 55 3.15 1.10 -13.91
CA ILE A 55 4.02 0.00 -13.52
C ILE A 55 4.28 0.09 -12.02
N VAL A 56 3.48 -0.66 -11.26
CA VAL A 56 3.50 -0.68 -9.79
C VAL A 56 4.91 -0.98 -9.25
N ASP A 57 5.63 -1.91 -9.88
CA ASP A 57 6.97 -2.34 -9.43
C ASP A 57 8.01 -1.21 -9.47
N GLN A 58 7.92 -0.31 -10.45
CA GLN A 58 8.85 0.82 -10.55
C GLN A 58 8.63 1.81 -9.39
N GLU A 59 7.37 2.09 -9.06
CA GLU A 59 7.04 3.03 -7.99
C GLU A 59 7.36 2.45 -6.61
N LEU A 60 7.10 1.16 -6.41
CA LEU A 60 7.52 0.48 -5.19
C LEU A 60 9.05 0.52 -5.05
N THR A 61 9.80 0.33 -6.13
CA THR A 61 11.27 0.44 -6.12
C THR A 61 11.73 1.84 -5.72
N GLU A 62 11.10 2.90 -6.24
CA GLU A 62 11.38 4.27 -5.84
C GLU A 62 11.10 4.51 -4.35
N ILE A 63 9.97 4.02 -3.83
CA ILE A 63 9.59 4.14 -2.43
C ILE A 63 10.63 3.43 -1.54
N PHE A 64 11.00 2.20 -1.87
CA PHE A 64 11.99 1.45 -1.09
C PHE A 64 13.38 2.09 -1.12
N THR A 65 13.77 2.70 -2.25
CA THR A 65 15.05 3.39 -2.37
C THR A 65 15.11 4.66 -1.51
N LYS A 66 14.02 5.43 -1.46
CA LYS A 66 13.90 6.63 -0.61
C LYS A 66 13.77 6.30 0.88
N ALA A 67 13.20 5.14 1.18
CA ALA A 67 12.97 4.69 2.55
C ALA A 67 14.20 4.03 3.19
N LYS A 68 15.36 3.92 2.52
CA LYS A 68 16.61 3.47 3.16
C LYS A 68 17.01 4.41 4.28
#